data_AF-A0A7S2M0E3-F1
#
_entry.id   AF-A0A7S2M0E3-F1
#
_cell.length_a   1.000
_cell.length_b   1.000
_cell.length_c   1.000
_cell.angle_alpha   90.00
_cell.angle_beta   90.00
_cell.angle_gamma   90.00
#
_symmetry.space_group_name_H-M   'P 1'
#
loop_
_entity.id
_entity.type
_entity.pdbx_description
1 polymer ?
#
loop_
_entity_poly.entity_id
_entity_poly.type
_entity_poly.pdbx_seq_one_letter_code
_entity_poly.pdbx_strand_id
1 'polypeptide(L)'
;LAALGPVLALGLALAGARGAGPEAAHDEPAGLPELPELALDDECLASPDGACGLEALQLRGVRVDSAKETVAEGDDEHGEDDEAPAVPYFYAKRPLVGQEGEQLAARSGHSLESCEDLCDGTKGCQSMTVGQGAEQGKCFAKSQRVTAAEQSSTNGWSAERFVTYYRVDATGSGKFIGRSLVADEGKQLSASSVDSVSECEQSCERTPGCQSFTLGVGSQWGKCYLKDKRVTANEEHSNNKYNLARFMTFYKAGFAPGPPSFSSDYERAKSCTPAAIITSPQTCQQAAQALGISPSRPRIVPPEDGMLPPGCLVGPGLRNMAAGMWYNAAGMQTGFFNPGSDQPVQAEEGFELLCKKKLFKLAAAGAQCPGGADVTDEAMCRSAANWLKLQEPQGVAADKMWTSPKGCFVEPGIWGAPGTLKFNGAPMSFGGAAQGVQFVCKA
;
A
#
# COMPACT_ATOMS: atom_id res chain seq x y z
N LEU A 1 66.93 5.20 14.24
CA LEU A 1 66.73 5.34 15.71
C LEU A 1 65.22 5.41 15.93
N ALA A 2 64.43 4.35 15.78
CA ALA A 2 64.45 3.06 16.48
C ALA A 2 64.42 3.23 18.01
N ALA A 3 63.23 3.13 18.61
CA ALA A 3 63.05 2.80 20.01
C ALA A 3 61.74 2.02 20.17
N LEU A 4 61.92 0.74 20.49
CA LEU A 4 60.91 -0.28 20.78
C LEU A 4 60.81 -0.47 22.30
N GLY A 5 59.58 -0.76 22.77
CA GLY A 5 59.27 -1.63 23.90
C GLY A 5 59.10 -0.99 25.29
N PRO A 6 58.64 -1.75 26.32
CA PRO A 6 58.20 -3.15 26.28
C PRO A 6 56.87 -3.48 27.01
N VAL A 7 56.46 -4.71 26.70
CA VAL A 7 55.57 -5.69 27.35
C VAL A 7 55.44 -5.62 28.89
N LEU A 8 54.21 -5.80 29.39
CA LEU A 8 53.95 -6.40 30.70
C LEU A 8 52.68 -7.27 30.65
N ALA A 9 52.85 -8.53 31.05
CA ALA A 9 51.82 -9.55 31.26
C ALA A 9 51.89 -10.01 32.72
N LEU A 10 50.73 -10.30 33.34
CA LEU A 10 50.45 -11.16 34.53
C LEU A 10 49.03 -10.77 35.02
N GLY A 11 48.10 -11.59 35.51
CA GLY A 11 47.98 -13.02 35.83
C GLY A 11 46.47 -13.28 36.11
N LEU A 12 45.89 -14.42 35.70
CA LEU A 12 45.59 -15.63 36.50
C LEU A 12 44.83 -15.45 37.84
N ALA A 13 43.59 -15.97 37.90
CA ALA A 13 42.98 -16.86 38.93
C ALA A 13 41.43 -16.85 38.75
N LEU A 14 40.71 -17.93 38.41
CA LEU A 14 40.38 -19.22 39.07
C LEU A 14 39.14 -19.21 39.99
N ALA A 15 38.30 -20.24 39.79
CA ALA A 15 37.22 -20.81 40.63
C ALA A 15 35.87 -20.06 40.67
N GLY A 16 34.69 -20.69 40.73
CA GLY A 16 34.29 -22.10 40.84
C GLY A 16 32.81 -22.21 41.28
N ALA A 17 32.28 -23.45 41.22
CA ALA A 17 30.99 -23.97 41.76
C ALA A 17 29.69 -23.60 41.02
N ARG A 18 28.89 -24.51 40.43
CA ARG A 18 28.11 -25.68 40.94
C ARG A 18 27.15 -25.35 42.09
N GLY A 19 25.85 -25.42 41.81
CA GLY A 19 24.76 -25.52 42.78
C GLY A 19 23.50 -26.08 42.10
N ALA A 20 23.07 -27.26 42.54
CA ALA A 20 21.84 -27.94 42.16
C ALA A 20 20.63 -27.38 42.95
N GLY A 21 19.41 -27.73 42.52
CA GLY A 21 18.09 -27.29 43.03
C GLY A 21 17.78 -27.65 44.51
N PRO A 22 16.51 -27.56 44.98
CA PRO A 22 15.38 -28.34 44.44
C PRO A 22 13.98 -27.66 44.49
N GLU A 23 12.94 -28.41 44.06
CA GLU A 23 11.53 -28.49 44.56
C GLU A 23 10.73 -27.22 44.89
N ALA A 24 9.40 -27.11 44.78
CA ALA A 24 8.26 -27.82 44.23
C ALA A 24 7.06 -26.96 44.70
N ALA A 25 6.06 -26.68 43.86
CA ALA A 25 4.71 -26.32 44.33
C ALA A 25 3.71 -26.42 43.18
N HIS A 26 2.80 -27.38 43.32
CA HIS A 26 1.48 -27.39 42.70
C HIS A 26 0.63 -26.29 43.35
N ASP A 27 -0.13 -25.55 42.55
CA ASP A 27 -1.33 -24.83 43.00
C ASP A 27 -2.34 -24.64 41.86
N GLU A 28 -3.60 -24.52 42.24
CA GLU A 28 -4.85 -24.79 41.51
C GLU A 28 -5.22 -23.85 40.32
N PRO A 29 -6.19 -24.27 39.46
CA PRO A 29 -6.69 -23.43 38.37
C PRO A 29 -7.73 -22.40 38.84
N ALA A 30 -7.44 -21.11 38.63
CA ALA A 30 -8.40 -20.03 38.81
C ALA A 30 -9.39 -19.95 37.63
N GLY A 31 -10.65 -19.69 37.99
CA GLY A 31 -11.84 -19.77 37.14
C GLY A 31 -11.88 -18.86 35.92
N LEU A 32 -12.63 -19.35 34.94
CA LEU A 32 -13.14 -18.63 33.79
C LEU A 32 -14.14 -17.55 34.25
N PRO A 33 -14.00 -16.28 33.82
CA PRO A 33 -15.11 -15.34 33.88
C PRO A 33 -16.07 -15.59 32.71
N GLU A 34 -17.36 -15.71 33.06
CA GLU A 34 -18.52 -15.74 32.17
C GLU A 34 -18.52 -14.56 31.19
N LEU A 35 -18.83 -14.85 29.93
CA LEU A 35 -19.16 -13.85 28.91
C LEU A 35 -20.60 -13.35 29.13
N PRO A 36 -20.86 -12.04 29.07
CA PRO A 36 -22.23 -11.55 29.01
C PRO A 36 -22.82 -11.77 27.62
N GLU A 37 -23.96 -12.46 27.57
CA GLU A 37 -24.92 -12.42 26.46
C GLU A 37 -25.27 -10.95 26.16
N LEU A 38 -24.96 -10.49 24.95
CA LEU A 38 -25.53 -9.26 24.42
C LEU A 38 -26.70 -9.62 23.51
N ALA A 39 -27.86 -9.15 23.95
CA ALA A 39 -29.15 -9.27 23.30
C ALA A 39 -29.14 -8.72 21.87
N LEU A 40 -29.78 -9.49 21.00
CA LEU A 40 -30.26 -9.10 19.69
C LEU A 40 -31.56 -8.31 19.88
N ASP A 41 -31.48 -6.99 19.80
CA ASP A 41 -32.64 -6.12 19.60
C ASP A 41 -32.31 -5.15 18.46
N ASP A 42 -32.91 -5.36 17.30
CA ASP A 42 -33.58 -4.30 16.54
C ASP A 42 -34.33 -4.92 15.36
N GLU A 43 -35.64 -5.07 15.61
CA GLU A 43 -36.65 -5.43 14.63
C GLU A 43 -36.80 -4.30 13.59
N CYS A 44 -36.49 -4.57 12.33
CA CYS A 44 -37.15 -3.89 11.23
C CYS A 44 -38.42 -4.67 10.88
N LEU A 45 -39.51 -4.32 11.57
CA LEU A 45 -40.86 -4.72 11.22
C LEU A 45 -41.21 -4.23 9.83
N ALA A 46 -41.65 -5.17 9.01
CA ALA A 46 -42.32 -4.94 7.75
C ALA A 46 -43.55 -4.02 7.94
N SER A 47 -43.73 -3.06 7.03
CA SER A 47 -45.05 -2.57 6.66
C SER A 47 -45.18 -2.60 5.14
N PRO A 48 -46.37 -2.96 4.60
CA PRO A 48 -46.51 -3.45 3.24
C PRO A 48 -46.96 -2.32 2.33
N ASP A 49 -46.06 -1.42 1.94
CA ASP A 49 -46.25 -0.52 0.79
C ASP A 49 -44.88 0.02 0.39
N GLY A 50 -44.20 -0.74 -0.49
CA GLY A 50 -42.86 -0.45 -0.94
C GLY A 50 -42.80 0.77 -1.86
N ALA A 51 -42.00 1.77 -1.48
CA ALA A 51 -41.24 2.63 -2.38
C ALA A 51 -40.25 3.49 -1.58
N CYS A 52 -38.95 3.27 -1.78
CA CYS A 52 -37.94 4.31 -1.63
C CYS A 52 -37.03 4.25 -2.86
N GLY A 53 -37.43 4.98 -3.89
CA GLY A 53 -36.56 5.31 -5.01
C GLY A 53 -35.70 6.53 -4.68
N LEU A 54 -34.50 6.57 -5.24
CA LEU A 54 -33.76 7.79 -5.46
C LEU A 54 -33.16 7.74 -6.88
N GLU A 55 -33.71 8.58 -7.74
CA GLU A 55 -33.12 8.98 -9.01
C GLU A 55 -31.93 9.93 -8.83
N ALA A 56 -31.18 10.04 -9.93
CA ALA A 56 -30.29 11.13 -10.35
C ALA A 56 -28.80 11.00 -10.01
N LEU A 57 -27.98 10.71 -11.03
CA LEU A 57 -27.24 11.78 -11.73
C LEU A 57 -26.63 11.28 -13.06
N GLN A 58 -27.02 11.95 -14.15
CA GLN A 58 -26.41 11.90 -15.47
C GLN A 58 -25.03 12.59 -15.45
N LEU A 59 -24.04 12.03 -16.17
CA LEU A 59 -22.99 12.79 -16.83
C LEU A 59 -22.54 12.08 -18.12
N ARG A 60 -22.57 12.83 -19.23
CA ARG A 60 -22.15 12.46 -20.60
C ARG A 60 -20.65 12.65 -20.80
N GLY A 61 -20.02 11.69 -21.48
CA GLY A 61 -19.07 11.80 -22.62
C GLY A 61 -17.72 12.53 -22.49
N VAL A 62 -16.61 11.86 -22.86
CA VAL A 62 -15.98 11.89 -24.21
C VAL A 62 -14.73 10.95 -24.25
N ARG A 63 -14.61 10.21 -25.36
CA ARG A 63 -13.55 9.27 -25.80
C ARG A 63 -12.21 9.96 -26.14
N VAL A 64 -11.12 9.18 -26.19
CA VAL A 64 -10.26 9.07 -27.41
C VAL A 64 -9.69 7.66 -27.53
N ASP A 65 -10.09 6.95 -28.58
CA ASP A 65 -9.42 5.76 -29.12
C ASP A 65 -8.33 6.15 -30.14
N SER A 66 -7.34 5.29 -30.30
CA SER A 66 -6.58 5.11 -31.55
C SER A 66 -6.14 3.64 -31.60
N ALA A 67 -6.96 2.76 -32.16
CA ALA A 67 -7.12 2.47 -33.60
C ALA A 67 -5.99 1.59 -34.18
N LYS A 68 -6.35 0.34 -34.50
CA LYS A 68 -5.98 -0.25 -35.78
C LYS A 68 -7.19 -0.99 -36.34
N GLU A 69 -7.63 -0.47 -37.47
CA GLU A 69 -8.86 -0.76 -38.19
C GLU A 69 -8.66 -1.89 -39.21
N THR A 70 -9.62 -2.82 -39.29
CA THR A 70 -9.99 -3.51 -40.53
C THR A 70 -11.50 -3.68 -40.54
N VAL A 71 -12.10 -3.24 -41.64
CA VAL A 71 -13.52 -3.04 -41.92
C VAL A 71 -14.27 -4.35 -42.16
N ALA A 72 -15.47 -4.48 -41.59
CA ALA A 72 -16.60 -5.21 -42.17
C ALA A 72 -17.91 -4.62 -41.65
N GLU A 73 -18.78 -4.22 -42.57
CA GLU A 73 -20.15 -3.73 -42.31
C GLU A 73 -21.05 -4.89 -41.84
N GLY A 74 -21.85 -4.62 -40.81
CA GLY A 74 -22.89 -5.50 -40.30
C GLY A 74 -23.70 -4.75 -39.26
N ASP A 75 -24.92 -4.38 -39.62
CA ASP A 75 -25.93 -3.78 -38.75
C ASP A 75 -26.34 -4.81 -37.68
N ASP A 76 -26.02 -4.57 -36.40
CA ASP A 76 -26.63 -5.29 -35.28
C ASP A 76 -26.75 -4.37 -34.06
N GLU A 77 -27.99 -4.31 -33.55
CA GLU A 77 -28.36 -3.65 -32.30
C GLU A 77 -27.63 -4.33 -31.14
N HIS A 78 -26.64 -3.64 -30.55
CA HIS A 78 -26.05 -4.04 -29.28
C HIS A 78 -26.37 -3.00 -28.22
N GLY A 79 -27.26 -3.40 -27.30
CA GLY A 79 -27.36 -2.81 -25.98
C GLY A 79 -26.02 -2.99 -25.29
N GLU A 80 -25.39 -1.87 -24.95
CA GLU A 80 -24.22 -1.83 -24.07
C GLU A 80 -24.71 -2.20 -22.67
N ASP A 81 -24.72 -3.49 -22.35
CA ASP A 81 -24.87 -3.96 -20.98
C ASP A 81 -23.66 -3.42 -20.20
N ASP A 82 -23.92 -2.54 -19.22
CA ASP A 82 -22.95 -2.01 -18.26
C ASP A 82 -22.36 -3.17 -17.41
N GLU A 83 -21.45 -3.95 -17.99
CA GLU A 83 -20.76 -5.03 -17.29
C GLU A 83 -19.78 -4.39 -16.29
N ALA A 84 -20.13 -4.47 -15.01
CA ALA A 84 -19.31 -3.99 -13.91
C ALA A 84 -17.86 -4.49 -14.06
N PRO A 85 -16.84 -3.69 -13.73
CA PRO A 85 -15.45 -4.08 -13.94
C PRO A 85 -15.15 -5.41 -13.24
N ALA A 86 -14.70 -6.40 -14.02
CA ALA A 86 -14.40 -7.72 -13.52
C ALA A 86 -13.39 -7.64 -12.37
N VAL A 87 -13.79 -8.10 -11.18
CA VAL A 87 -12.89 -8.22 -10.04
C VAL A 87 -11.79 -9.21 -10.41
N PRO A 88 -10.50 -8.90 -10.24
CA PRO A 88 -9.45 -9.88 -10.50
C PRO A 88 -9.70 -11.13 -9.66
N TYR A 89 -9.56 -12.32 -10.26
CA TYR A 89 -9.73 -13.61 -9.60
C TYR A 89 -8.60 -14.56 -10.01
N PHE A 90 -8.51 -15.68 -9.32
CA PHE A 90 -7.62 -16.79 -9.68
C PHE A 90 -8.30 -18.12 -9.37
N TYR A 91 -7.73 -19.21 -9.87
CA TYR A 91 -8.22 -20.55 -9.62
C TYR A 91 -7.50 -21.23 -8.46
N ALA A 92 -8.22 -21.52 -7.39
CA ALA A 92 -7.73 -22.32 -6.28
C ALA A 92 -8.04 -23.80 -6.51
N LYS A 93 -7.05 -24.68 -6.27
CA LYS A 93 -7.19 -26.13 -6.39
C LYS A 93 -7.73 -26.71 -5.09
N ARG A 94 -8.68 -27.64 -5.19
CA ARG A 94 -9.15 -28.47 -4.06
C ARG A 94 -9.50 -29.89 -4.51
N PRO A 95 -9.71 -30.84 -3.58
CA PRO A 95 -10.29 -32.14 -3.92
C PRO A 95 -11.64 -31.95 -4.64
N LEU A 96 -11.98 -32.88 -5.54
CA LEU A 96 -13.21 -32.85 -6.31
C LEU A 96 -14.42 -32.58 -5.41
N VAL A 97 -15.25 -31.61 -5.76
CA VAL A 97 -16.48 -31.28 -5.02
C VAL A 97 -17.63 -32.14 -5.50
N GLY A 98 -18.52 -32.54 -4.57
CA GLY A 98 -19.67 -33.39 -4.92
C GLY A 98 -20.74 -32.67 -5.75
N GLN A 99 -20.85 -31.35 -5.61
CA GLN A 99 -21.76 -30.50 -6.37
C GLN A 99 -21.00 -29.32 -6.97
N GLU A 100 -20.88 -29.29 -8.30
CA GLU A 100 -20.22 -28.24 -9.06
C GLU A 100 -21.21 -27.55 -10.03
N GLY A 101 -22.51 -27.75 -9.84
CA GLY A 101 -23.54 -27.24 -10.75
C GLY A 101 -23.50 -27.85 -12.15
N GLU A 102 -24.02 -27.10 -13.12
CA GLU A 102 -24.14 -27.55 -14.50
C GLU A 102 -22.80 -27.51 -15.23
N GLN A 103 -22.60 -28.47 -16.13
CA GLN A 103 -21.46 -28.43 -17.04
C GLN A 103 -21.76 -27.48 -18.20
N LEU A 104 -21.01 -26.39 -18.27
CA LEU A 104 -21.19 -25.35 -19.29
C LEU A 104 -20.38 -25.64 -20.56
N ALA A 105 -19.17 -26.20 -20.39
CA ALA A 105 -18.31 -26.57 -21.50
C ALA A 105 -17.38 -27.72 -21.10
N ALA A 106 -16.81 -28.41 -22.09
CA ALA A 106 -15.81 -29.45 -21.87
C ALA A 106 -14.75 -29.44 -22.97
N ARG A 107 -13.52 -29.80 -22.62
CA ARG A 107 -12.41 -29.93 -23.57
C ARG A 107 -11.45 -31.05 -23.13
N SER A 108 -10.72 -31.65 -24.07
CA SER A 108 -9.76 -32.74 -23.82
C SER A 108 -8.43 -32.49 -24.52
N GLY A 109 -7.31 -32.83 -23.87
CA GLY A 109 -5.96 -32.75 -24.44
C GLY A 109 -5.19 -31.47 -24.12
N HIS A 110 -5.55 -30.77 -23.04
CA HIS A 110 -5.08 -29.40 -22.77
C HIS A 110 -4.32 -29.25 -21.44
N SER A 111 -3.49 -28.20 -21.34
CA SER A 111 -2.84 -27.80 -20.09
C SER A 111 -3.87 -27.21 -19.11
N LEU A 112 -3.48 -27.05 -17.82
CA LEU A 112 -4.30 -26.35 -16.84
C LEU A 112 -4.65 -24.92 -17.30
N GLU A 113 -3.66 -24.18 -17.80
CA GLU A 113 -3.84 -22.83 -18.37
C GLU A 113 -4.93 -22.82 -19.44
N SER A 114 -4.94 -23.80 -20.34
CA SER A 114 -6.00 -23.90 -21.34
C SER A 114 -7.36 -24.35 -20.77
N CYS A 115 -7.42 -24.98 -19.59
CA CYS A 115 -8.68 -25.18 -18.86
C CYS A 115 -9.17 -23.87 -18.23
N GLU A 116 -8.25 -23.02 -17.74
CA GLU A 116 -8.54 -21.69 -17.20
C GLU A 116 -9.13 -20.80 -18.30
N ASP A 117 -8.46 -20.72 -19.46
CA ASP A 117 -8.97 -20.02 -20.64
C ASP A 117 -10.36 -20.50 -21.07
N LEU A 118 -10.62 -21.82 -20.97
CA LEU A 118 -11.93 -22.38 -21.29
C LEU A 118 -13.00 -21.83 -20.34
N CYS A 119 -12.73 -21.81 -19.04
CA CYS A 119 -13.68 -21.29 -18.06
C CYS A 119 -13.83 -19.76 -18.20
N ASP A 120 -12.74 -19.03 -18.42
CA ASP A 120 -12.74 -17.56 -18.59
C ASP A 120 -13.49 -17.11 -19.83
N GLY A 121 -13.39 -17.87 -20.92
CA GLY A 121 -14.19 -17.64 -22.14
C GLY A 121 -15.62 -18.18 -22.09
N THR A 122 -16.02 -18.90 -21.02
CA THR A 122 -17.37 -19.48 -20.92
C THR A 122 -18.25 -18.64 -19.99
N LYS A 123 -19.25 -17.97 -20.55
CA LYS A 123 -20.22 -17.16 -19.80
C LYS A 123 -20.86 -17.99 -18.67
N GLY A 124 -20.80 -17.47 -17.45
CA GLY A 124 -21.35 -18.12 -16.26
C GLY A 124 -20.45 -19.18 -15.62
N CYS A 125 -19.24 -19.43 -16.13
CA CYS A 125 -18.31 -20.36 -15.49
C CYS A 125 -17.75 -19.77 -14.19
N GLN A 126 -17.83 -20.56 -13.12
CA GLN A 126 -17.39 -20.18 -11.77
C GLN A 126 -16.39 -21.16 -11.17
N SER A 127 -16.33 -22.38 -11.71
CA SER A 127 -15.35 -23.39 -11.36
C SER A 127 -15.08 -24.30 -12.56
N MET A 128 -14.10 -25.18 -12.43
CA MET A 128 -13.81 -26.20 -13.43
C MET A 128 -13.31 -27.47 -12.76
N THR A 129 -13.65 -28.61 -13.35
CA THR A 129 -13.12 -29.91 -12.96
C THR A 129 -12.00 -30.29 -13.92
N VAL A 130 -10.82 -30.60 -13.40
CA VAL A 130 -9.65 -30.96 -14.21
C VAL A 130 -9.21 -32.38 -13.89
N GLY A 131 -9.08 -33.19 -14.93
CA GLY A 131 -8.61 -34.57 -14.83
C GLY A 131 -7.14 -34.68 -14.47
N GLN A 132 -6.80 -35.74 -13.74
CA GLN A 132 -5.47 -36.09 -13.27
C GLN A 132 -5.15 -37.54 -13.62
N GLY A 133 -3.85 -37.87 -13.64
CA GLY A 133 -3.38 -39.21 -13.99
C GLY A 133 -3.84 -39.62 -15.39
N ALA A 134 -4.59 -40.72 -15.48
CA ALA A 134 -5.13 -41.21 -16.75
C ALA A 134 -6.16 -40.26 -17.40
N GLU A 135 -6.74 -39.34 -16.63
CA GLU A 135 -7.71 -38.35 -17.12
C GLU A 135 -7.04 -36.99 -17.41
N GLN A 136 -5.70 -36.91 -17.35
CA GLN A 136 -4.98 -35.65 -17.53
C GLN A 136 -5.35 -34.95 -18.84
N GLY A 137 -5.63 -33.65 -18.72
CA GLY A 137 -5.98 -32.78 -19.84
C GLY A 137 -7.46 -32.77 -20.22
N LYS A 138 -8.32 -33.48 -19.48
CA LYS A 138 -9.77 -33.26 -19.52
C LYS A 138 -10.14 -32.08 -18.63
N CYS A 139 -10.90 -31.13 -19.17
CA CYS A 139 -11.40 -29.96 -18.46
C CYS A 139 -12.92 -29.91 -18.60
N PHE A 140 -13.63 -29.62 -17.52
CA PHE A 140 -15.08 -29.41 -17.51
C PHE A 140 -15.38 -28.08 -16.82
N ALA A 141 -15.85 -27.09 -17.57
CA ALA A 141 -16.28 -25.80 -17.05
C ALA A 141 -17.64 -25.96 -16.34
N LYS A 142 -17.78 -25.33 -15.17
CA LYS A 142 -18.86 -25.56 -14.21
C LYS A 142 -19.51 -24.24 -13.79
N SER A 143 -20.83 -24.22 -13.68
CA SER A 143 -21.58 -23.00 -13.35
C SER A 143 -21.59 -22.64 -11.87
N GLN A 144 -21.38 -23.61 -10.97
CA GLN A 144 -21.43 -23.34 -9.54
C GLN A 144 -20.15 -22.69 -9.06
N ARG A 145 -20.33 -21.64 -8.26
CA ARG A 145 -19.26 -21.04 -7.48
C ARG A 145 -18.95 -21.92 -6.28
N VAL A 146 -17.92 -22.73 -6.46
CA VAL A 146 -17.39 -23.59 -5.40
C VAL A 146 -16.56 -22.74 -4.43
N THR A 147 -16.56 -23.09 -3.14
CA THR A 147 -15.71 -22.43 -2.11
C THR A 147 -14.84 -23.46 -1.42
N ALA A 148 -13.92 -23.06 -0.53
CA ALA A 148 -13.11 -24.02 0.24
C ALA A 148 -13.92 -24.88 1.22
N ALA A 149 -15.09 -24.40 1.67
CA ALA A 149 -15.88 -25.02 2.72
C ALA A 149 -16.80 -26.15 2.23
N GLU A 150 -17.07 -26.24 0.92
CA GLU A 150 -17.97 -27.26 0.39
C GLU A 150 -17.41 -28.68 0.60
N GLN A 151 -18.29 -29.68 0.65
CA GLN A 151 -17.88 -31.06 0.88
C GLN A 151 -17.23 -31.68 -0.36
N SER A 152 -16.10 -32.35 -0.14
CA SER A 152 -15.47 -33.15 -1.19
C SER A 152 -16.37 -34.32 -1.59
N SER A 153 -16.34 -34.69 -2.87
CA SER A 153 -17.05 -35.83 -3.42
C SER A 153 -16.60 -37.12 -2.75
N THR A 154 -17.57 -37.94 -2.33
CA THR A 154 -17.33 -39.27 -1.75
C THR A 154 -17.24 -40.37 -2.82
N ASN A 155 -17.43 -40.03 -4.10
CA ASN A 155 -17.25 -40.99 -5.19
C ASN A 155 -15.75 -41.23 -5.43
N GLY A 156 -15.19 -42.20 -4.69
CA GLY A 156 -13.75 -42.46 -4.61
C GLY A 156 -13.06 -42.61 -5.97
N TRP A 157 -13.71 -43.24 -6.96
CA TRP A 157 -13.10 -43.43 -8.28
C TRP A 157 -12.94 -42.12 -9.07
N SER A 158 -13.87 -41.18 -8.90
CA SER A 158 -13.80 -39.86 -9.55
C SER A 158 -12.95 -38.87 -8.74
N ALA A 159 -12.99 -38.93 -7.40
CA ALA A 159 -12.24 -38.03 -6.53
C ALA A 159 -10.73 -38.19 -6.63
N GLU A 160 -10.24 -39.39 -6.99
CA GLU A 160 -8.82 -39.65 -7.24
C GLU A 160 -8.35 -39.20 -8.64
N ARG A 161 -9.28 -39.08 -9.58
CA ARG A 161 -8.99 -38.80 -11.00
C ARG A 161 -9.27 -37.37 -11.41
N PHE A 162 -9.95 -36.61 -10.56
CA PHE A 162 -10.37 -35.25 -10.85
C PHE A 162 -10.15 -34.35 -9.64
N VAL A 163 -9.90 -33.07 -9.91
CA VAL A 163 -9.87 -32.01 -8.90
C VAL A 163 -10.69 -30.84 -9.36
N THR A 164 -11.22 -30.09 -8.40
CA THR A 164 -11.95 -28.86 -8.67
C THR A 164 -11.01 -27.68 -8.54
N TYR A 165 -11.00 -26.83 -9.56
CA TYR A 165 -10.42 -25.50 -9.55
C TYR A 165 -11.55 -24.49 -9.53
N TYR A 166 -11.60 -23.61 -8.54
CA TYR A 166 -12.70 -22.66 -8.37
C TYR A 166 -12.20 -21.23 -8.31
N ARG A 167 -13.02 -20.30 -8.81
CA ARG A 167 -12.69 -18.87 -8.77
C ARG A 167 -12.68 -18.38 -7.33
N VAL A 168 -11.53 -17.91 -6.91
CA VAL A 168 -11.36 -17.12 -5.69
C VAL A 168 -11.18 -15.69 -6.13
N ASP A 169 -12.08 -14.82 -5.67
CA ASP A 169 -11.90 -13.39 -5.90
C ASP A 169 -10.57 -12.99 -5.25
N ALA A 170 -9.81 -12.14 -5.92
CA ALA A 170 -8.59 -11.61 -5.35
C ALA A 170 -8.90 -10.73 -4.12
N THR A 171 -10.15 -10.37 -3.84
CA THR A 171 -10.55 -9.89 -2.52
C THR A 171 -10.55 -11.07 -1.55
N GLY A 172 -9.61 -11.12 -0.61
CA GLY A 172 -9.55 -12.10 0.48
C GLY A 172 -10.74 -11.96 1.45
N SER A 173 -10.51 -12.00 2.78
CA SER A 173 -11.57 -11.70 3.79
C SER A 173 -12.10 -10.25 3.77
N GLY A 174 -11.89 -9.50 2.70
CA GLY A 174 -12.09 -8.05 2.61
C GLY A 174 -10.96 -7.24 3.26
N LYS A 175 -10.13 -7.86 4.12
CA LYS A 175 -8.94 -7.26 4.74
C LYS A 175 -7.65 -7.44 3.97
N PHE A 176 -7.61 -8.36 3.02
CA PHE A 176 -6.45 -8.55 2.13
C PHE A 176 -6.92 -8.54 0.68
N ILE A 177 -6.09 -7.98 -0.19
CA ILE A 177 -6.27 -7.95 -1.64
C ILE A 177 -5.12 -8.74 -2.24
N GLY A 178 -5.45 -9.76 -3.00
CA GLY A 178 -4.57 -10.60 -3.80
C GLY A 178 -4.20 -9.91 -5.11
N ARG A 179 -2.99 -10.20 -5.58
CA ARG A 179 -2.50 -9.82 -6.90
C ARG A 179 -1.44 -10.80 -7.39
N SER A 180 -1.04 -10.67 -8.64
CA SER A 180 0.12 -11.39 -9.18
C SER A 180 1.34 -11.22 -8.28
N LEU A 181 2.16 -12.27 -8.17
CA LEU A 181 3.36 -12.24 -7.33
C LEU A 181 4.19 -10.97 -7.57
N VAL A 182 4.49 -10.24 -6.50
CA VAL A 182 5.28 -9.01 -6.56
C VAL A 182 6.77 -9.31 -6.61
N ALA A 183 7.54 -8.48 -7.32
CA ALA A 183 8.97 -8.68 -7.53
C ALA A 183 9.79 -8.60 -6.24
N ASP A 184 9.39 -7.73 -5.32
CA ASP A 184 10.00 -7.55 -4.02
C ASP A 184 8.91 -7.49 -2.94
N GLU A 185 8.84 -8.55 -2.13
CA GLU A 185 7.94 -8.69 -0.99
C GLU A 185 8.69 -8.49 0.35
N GLY A 186 9.93 -8.01 0.31
CA GLY A 186 10.77 -7.85 1.49
C GLY A 186 11.20 -9.17 2.14
N LYS A 187 11.44 -9.10 3.45
CA LYS A 187 11.94 -10.21 4.26
C LYS A 187 10.83 -11.19 4.56
N GLN A 188 11.14 -12.47 4.38
CA GLN A 188 10.29 -13.55 4.87
C GLN A 188 10.34 -13.61 6.39
N LEU A 189 9.17 -13.50 7.01
CA LEU A 189 8.97 -13.63 8.44
C LEU A 189 8.72 -15.07 8.86
N SER A 190 7.94 -15.80 8.06
CA SER A 190 7.58 -17.20 8.33
C SER A 190 7.19 -17.92 7.04
N ALA A 191 7.21 -19.25 7.08
CA ALA A 191 6.69 -20.12 6.02
C ALA A 191 5.93 -21.28 6.66
N SER A 192 4.72 -21.55 6.17
CA SER A 192 3.84 -22.62 6.65
C SER A 192 3.10 -23.28 5.50
N SER A 193 2.48 -24.43 5.78
CA SER A 193 1.46 -25.02 4.91
C SER A 193 0.08 -24.71 5.49
N VAL A 194 -0.87 -24.35 4.64
CA VAL A 194 -2.25 -24.00 4.99
C VAL A 194 -3.22 -24.71 4.04
N ASP A 195 -4.46 -24.90 4.48
CA ASP A 195 -5.50 -25.50 3.63
C ASP A 195 -6.38 -24.44 2.95
N SER A 196 -6.23 -23.17 3.32
CA SER A 196 -7.01 -22.07 2.76
C SER A 196 -6.27 -20.72 2.78
N VAL A 197 -6.76 -19.78 1.96
CA VAL A 197 -6.30 -18.38 1.97
C VAL A 197 -6.51 -17.76 3.36
N SER A 198 -7.69 -17.96 3.96
CA SER A 198 -8.06 -17.41 5.27
C SER A 198 -7.11 -17.84 6.39
N GLU A 199 -6.56 -19.05 6.33
CA GLU A 199 -5.61 -19.52 7.34
C GLU A 199 -4.26 -18.81 7.23
N CYS A 200 -3.82 -18.51 5.99
CA CYS A 200 -2.62 -17.70 5.75
C CYS A 200 -2.83 -16.23 6.17
N GLU A 201 -4.03 -15.68 5.90
CA GLU A 201 -4.41 -14.34 6.37
C GLU A 201 -4.34 -14.22 7.89
N GLN A 202 -5.00 -15.14 8.61
CA GLN A 202 -4.98 -15.16 10.07
C GLN A 202 -3.55 -15.33 10.61
N SER A 203 -2.74 -16.15 9.94
CA SER A 203 -1.31 -16.30 10.30
C SER A 203 -0.54 -14.99 10.15
N CYS A 204 -0.81 -14.22 9.09
CA CYS A 204 -0.25 -12.89 8.93
C CYS A 204 -0.76 -11.90 9.99
N GLU A 205 -2.05 -11.89 10.30
CA GLU A 205 -2.62 -10.99 11.32
C GLU A 205 -2.03 -11.23 12.71
N ARG A 206 -1.79 -12.49 13.07
CA ARG A 206 -1.20 -12.88 14.37
C ARG A 206 0.31 -12.68 14.44
N THR A 207 0.99 -12.48 13.31
CA THR A 207 2.46 -12.36 13.26
C THR A 207 2.89 -10.88 13.30
N PRO A 208 3.53 -10.41 14.37
CA PRO A 208 4.02 -9.04 14.45
C PRO A 208 4.96 -8.72 13.28
N GLY A 209 4.73 -7.58 12.65
CA GLY A 209 5.51 -7.14 11.49
C GLY A 209 5.02 -7.68 10.14
N CYS A 210 4.07 -8.62 10.08
CA CYS A 210 3.53 -9.08 8.80
C CYS A 210 2.65 -8.00 8.15
N GLN A 211 3.00 -7.63 6.92
CA GLN A 211 2.30 -6.60 6.13
C GLN A 211 1.71 -7.16 4.84
N SER A 212 2.23 -8.29 4.36
CA SER A 212 1.72 -9.03 3.22
C SER A 212 2.06 -10.51 3.38
N PHE A 213 1.47 -11.36 2.54
CA PHE A 213 1.87 -12.76 2.46
C PHE A 213 1.79 -13.26 1.03
N THR A 214 2.57 -14.29 0.73
CA THR A 214 2.53 -15.01 -0.53
C THR A 214 1.82 -16.34 -0.32
N LEU A 215 0.81 -16.63 -1.12
CA LEU A 215 0.17 -17.94 -1.14
C LEU A 215 0.50 -18.67 -2.44
N GLY A 216 0.89 -19.93 -2.32
CA GLY A 216 1.09 -20.81 -3.45
C GLY A 216 -0.24 -21.15 -4.12
N VAL A 217 -0.23 -21.16 -5.45
CA VAL A 217 -1.35 -21.55 -6.31
C VAL A 217 -0.95 -22.73 -7.20
N GLY A 218 -1.93 -23.40 -7.80
CA GLY A 218 -1.71 -24.57 -8.65
C GLY A 218 -0.93 -25.68 -7.93
N SER A 219 0.26 -26.03 -8.44
CA SER A 219 1.09 -27.10 -7.87
C SER A 219 1.79 -26.72 -6.56
N GLN A 220 1.75 -25.45 -6.15
CA GLN A 220 2.30 -24.97 -4.88
C GLN A 220 1.19 -24.65 -3.87
N TRP A 221 -0.05 -25.06 -4.16
CA TRP A 221 -1.19 -24.82 -3.28
C TRP A 221 -0.89 -25.20 -1.83
N GLY A 222 -1.33 -24.32 -0.93
CA GLY A 222 -1.15 -24.45 0.50
C GLY A 222 0.17 -23.90 1.03
N LYS A 223 1.14 -23.54 0.20
CA LYS A 223 2.36 -22.88 0.72
C LYS A 223 2.08 -21.41 1.06
N CYS A 224 2.22 -21.05 2.32
CA CYS A 224 2.02 -19.71 2.84
C CYS A 224 3.37 -19.11 3.28
N TYR A 225 3.70 -17.92 2.79
CA TYR A 225 4.93 -17.20 3.15
C TYR A 225 4.58 -15.83 3.69
N LEU A 226 4.85 -15.56 4.97
CA LEU A 226 4.56 -14.28 5.59
C LEU A 226 5.70 -13.29 5.32
N LYS A 227 5.35 -12.04 5.00
CA LYS A 227 6.28 -11.03 4.51
C LYS A 227 6.16 -9.74 5.32
N ASP A 228 7.29 -9.09 5.57
CA ASP A 228 7.34 -7.85 6.34
C ASP A 228 7.06 -6.59 5.52
N LYS A 229 7.23 -6.67 4.20
CA LYS A 229 7.02 -5.53 3.33
C LYS A 229 5.54 -5.30 3.10
N ARG A 230 5.17 -4.03 3.20
CA ARG A 230 3.89 -3.53 2.75
C ARG A 230 3.89 -3.45 1.23
N VAL A 231 3.15 -4.36 0.62
CA VAL A 231 2.90 -4.39 -0.81
C VAL A 231 1.68 -3.52 -1.15
N THR A 232 1.67 -2.90 -2.32
CA THR A 232 0.53 -2.13 -2.84
C THR A 232 0.07 -2.67 -4.19
N ALA A 233 -1.05 -2.19 -4.73
CA ALA A 233 -1.57 -2.59 -6.04
C ALA A 233 -0.64 -2.25 -7.22
N ASN A 234 0.25 -1.26 -7.07
CA ASN A 234 1.03 -0.69 -8.16
C ASN A 234 2.49 -1.16 -8.22
N GLU A 235 2.93 -1.98 -7.27
CA GLU A 235 4.30 -2.52 -7.29
C GLU A 235 4.51 -3.46 -8.49
N GLU A 236 5.75 -3.54 -8.99
CA GLU A 236 6.11 -4.38 -10.14
C GLU A 236 5.86 -5.87 -9.83
N HIS A 237 5.30 -6.59 -10.79
CA HIS A 237 5.16 -8.04 -10.69
C HIS A 237 6.52 -8.71 -10.89
N SER A 238 6.71 -9.89 -10.29
CA SER A 238 7.91 -10.70 -10.48
C SER A 238 8.07 -11.04 -11.96
N ASN A 239 9.25 -10.84 -12.53
CA ASN A 239 9.55 -11.25 -13.90
C ASN A 239 9.81 -12.76 -14.05
N ASN A 240 9.81 -13.49 -12.94
CA ASN A 240 10.00 -14.93 -12.93
C ASN A 240 8.68 -15.62 -13.33
N LYS A 241 8.55 -15.95 -14.63
CA LYS A 241 7.39 -16.66 -15.19
C LYS A 241 6.99 -17.91 -14.41
N TYR A 242 7.97 -18.65 -13.89
CA TYR A 242 7.71 -19.88 -13.12
C TYR A 242 7.02 -19.57 -11.79
N ASN A 243 7.43 -18.49 -11.12
CA ASN A 243 6.85 -18.11 -9.83
C ASN A 243 5.49 -17.40 -10.00
N LEU A 244 5.31 -16.60 -11.05
CA LEU A 244 4.03 -15.91 -11.34
C LEU A 244 2.86 -16.89 -11.47
N ALA A 245 3.07 -18.04 -12.10
CA ALA A 245 2.04 -19.06 -12.29
C ALA A 245 1.81 -19.93 -11.03
N ARG A 246 2.59 -19.74 -9.97
CA ARG A 246 2.64 -20.64 -8.80
C ARG A 246 2.45 -19.93 -7.48
N PHE A 247 2.47 -18.60 -7.47
CA PHE A 247 2.36 -17.81 -6.26
C PHE A 247 1.60 -16.52 -6.53
N MET A 248 0.90 -16.05 -5.51
CA MET A 248 0.21 -14.77 -5.50
C MET A 248 0.53 -14.03 -4.22
N THR A 249 0.58 -12.70 -4.30
CA THR A 249 0.82 -11.84 -3.14
C THR A 249 -0.51 -11.25 -2.67
N PHE A 250 -0.78 -11.37 -1.38
CA PHE A 250 -1.92 -10.77 -0.70
C PHE A 250 -1.42 -9.66 0.24
N TYR A 251 -2.00 -8.48 0.12
CA TYR A 251 -1.61 -7.29 0.88
C TYR A 251 -2.83 -6.68 1.58
N LYS A 252 -2.63 -6.01 2.72
CA LYS A 252 -3.74 -5.50 3.53
C LYS A 252 -4.59 -4.46 2.78
N ALA A 253 -5.89 -4.74 2.64
CA ALA A 253 -6.93 -3.81 2.22
C ALA A 253 -7.10 -2.70 3.27
N GLY A 254 -7.37 -1.48 2.82
CA GLY A 254 -7.28 -0.27 3.65
C GLY A 254 -6.08 0.62 3.32
N PHE A 255 -5.20 0.17 2.42
CA PHE A 255 -4.21 1.01 1.73
C PHE A 255 -4.20 0.75 0.22
N ALA A 256 -5.34 0.32 -0.34
CA ALA A 256 -5.60 0.68 -1.74
C ALA A 256 -5.48 2.21 -1.80
N PRO A 257 -4.71 2.82 -2.73
CA PRO A 257 -5.01 4.20 -3.05
C PRO A 257 -6.49 4.16 -3.43
N GLY A 258 -7.35 4.76 -2.61
CA GLY A 258 -8.72 5.01 -3.03
C GLY A 258 -8.68 5.70 -4.40
N PRO A 259 -9.77 5.70 -5.17
CA PRO A 259 -9.88 6.56 -6.35
C PRO A 259 -9.30 7.93 -5.96
N PRO A 260 -8.29 8.45 -6.68
CA PRO A 260 -7.38 9.45 -6.13
C PRO A 260 -8.16 10.69 -5.71
N SER A 261 -8.44 10.81 -4.43
CA SER A 261 -8.81 12.07 -3.79
C SER A 261 -7.52 12.84 -3.47
N PHE A 262 -6.56 12.86 -4.39
CA PHE A 262 -5.19 13.34 -4.15
C PHE A 262 -4.85 14.62 -4.93
N SER A 263 -5.81 15.51 -5.13
CA SER A 263 -5.52 16.83 -5.73
C SER A 263 -5.15 17.92 -4.71
N SER A 264 -5.22 17.68 -3.39
CA SER A 264 -5.03 18.76 -2.38
C SER A 264 -3.58 19.07 -2.04
N ASP A 265 -2.67 18.11 -2.17
CA ASP A 265 -1.31 18.23 -1.59
C ASP A 265 -0.25 18.61 -2.62
N TYR A 266 -0.58 18.50 -3.91
CA TYR A 266 0.32 18.80 -5.02
C TYR A 266 -0.40 19.62 -6.09
N GLU A 267 0.38 20.36 -6.87
CA GLU A 267 -0.09 21.08 -8.04
C GLU A 267 0.92 21.05 -9.18
N ARG A 268 0.41 21.20 -10.41
CA ARG A 268 1.22 21.60 -11.55
C ARG A 268 1.32 23.13 -11.54
N ALA A 269 2.54 23.65 -11.57
CA ALA A 269 2.76 25.08 -11.65
C ALA A 269 3.93 25.42 -12.57
N LYS A 270 3.90 26.63 -13.13
CA LYS A 270 5.03 27.19 -13.88
C LYS A 270 6.21 27.55 -12.98
N SER A 271 5.97 27.68 -11.68
CA SER A 271 6.99 27.98 -10.70
C SER A 271 6.69 27.38 -9.34
N CYS A 272 7.70 26.85 -8.65
CA CYS A 272 7.61 26.45 -7.26
C CYS A 272 8.36 27.44 -6.36
N THR A 273 7.84 27.72 -5.17
CA THR A 273 8.69 28.32 -4.13
C THR A 273 9.78 27.31 -3.73
N PRO A 274 10.96 27.77 -3.28
CA PRO A 274 12.04 26.92 -2.81
C PRO A 274 11.60 25.79 -1.85
N ALA A 275 10.67 26.10 -0.94
CA ALA A 275 10.14 25.13 0.00
C ALA A 275 9.19 24.12 -0.66
N ALA A 276 8.48 24.51 -1.73
CA ALA A 276 7.54 23.70 -2.50
C ALA A 276 8.18 22.71 -3.46
N ILE A 277 9.50 22.84 -3.68
CA ILE A 277 10.23 21.96 -4.58
C ILE A 277 10.25 20.54 -4.00
N ILE A 278 9.94 19.58 -4.87
CA ILE A 278 10.08 18.17 -4.56
C ILE A 278 11.56 17.79 -4.64
N THR A 279 12.13 17.36 -3.53
CA THR A 279 13.58 17.08 -3.36
C THR A 279 13.92 15.59 -3.37
N SER A 280 13.00 14.73 -3.80
CA SER A 280 13.28 13.30 -3.97
C SER A 280 12.53 12.69 -5.17
N PRO A 281 13.11 11.67 -5.84
CA PRO A 281 12.42 10.94 -6.91
C PRO A 281 11.13 10.25 -6.42
N GLN A 282 11.14 9.74 -5.18
CA GLN A 282 10.01 9.02 -4.59
C GLN A 282 8.82 9.96 -4.37
N THR A 283 9.07 11.15 -3.82
CA THR A 283 8.02 12.16 -3.65
C THR A 283 7.54 12.71 -5.01
N CYS A 284 8.41 12.76 -6.02
CA CYS A 284 8.04 13.14 -7.38
C CYS A 284 7.07 12.12 -8.00
N GLN A 285 7.35 10.82 -7.82
CA GLN A 285 6.43 9.75 -8.20
C GLN A 285 5.07 9.86 -7.49
N GLN A 286 5.08 10.10 -6.18
CA GLN A 286 3.85 10.27 -5.40
C GLN A 286 3.03 11.46 -5.89
N ALA A 287 3.67 12.61 -6.15
CA ALA A 287 3.00 13.80 -6.69
C ALA A 287 2.38 13.53 -8.07
N ALA A 288 3.06 12.78 -8.91
CA ALA A 288 2.55 12.39 -10.23
C ALA A 288 1.30 11.51 -10.13
N GLN A 289 1.34 10.50 -9.26
CA GLN A 289 0.19 9.63 -8.98
C GLN A 289 -0.98 10.44 -8.44
N ALA A 290 -0.70 11.34 -7.50
CA ALA A 290 -1.68 12.22 -6.89
C ALA A 290 -2.39 13.11 -7.93
N LEU A 291 -1.64 13.58 -8.93
CA LEU A 291 -2.13 14.44 -10.02
C LEU A 291 -2.63 13.67 -11.26
N GLY A 292 -2.71 12.33 -11.20
CA GLY A 292 -3.15 11.49 -12.32
C GLY A 292 -2.21 11.53 -13.54
N ILE A 293 -0.93 11.84 -13.34
CA ILE A 293 0.06 11.96 -14.41
C ILE A 293 0.66 10.59 -14.71
N SER A 294 0.55 10.16 -15.98
CA SER A 294 1.13 8.91 -16.48
C SER A 294 2.15 9.18 -17.61
N PRO A 295 3.32 8.53 -17.61
CA PRO A 295 3.82 7.59 -16.60
C PRO A 295 4.18 8.30 -15.29
N SER A 296 3.88 7.65 -14.15
CA SER A 296 4.11 8.22 -12.82
C SER A 296 5.52 7.99 -12.27
N ARG A 297 6.41 7.30 -13.01
CA ARG A 297 7.81 7.10 -12.59
C ARG A 297 8.70 8.16 -13.24
N PRO A 298 9.38 9.03 -12.46
CA PRO A 298 10.26 10.03 -13.03
C PRO A 298 11.52 9.37 -13.57
N ARG A 299 11.97 9.83 -14.74
CA ARG A 299 13.33 9.58 -15.22
C ARG A 299 14.30 10.51 -14.50
N ILE A 300 15.46 10.02 -14.11
CA ILE A 300 16.49 10.87 -13.50
C ILE A 300 17.15 11.67 -14.62
N VAL A 301 17.22 13.00 -14.46
CA VAL A 301 17.95 13.87 -15.40
C VAL A 301 19.45 13.58 -15.27
N PRO A 302 20.16 13.28 -16.37
CA PRO A 302 21.61 13.10 -16.35
C PRO A 302 22.32 14.38 -15.89
N PRO A 303 23.48 14.29 -15.21
CA PRO A 303 24.21 15.47 -14.73
C PRO A 303 24.65 16.42 -15.85
N GLU A 304 24.94 15.90 -17.05
CA GLU A 304 25.29 16.70 -18.23
C GLU A 304 24.14 17.60 -18.76
N ASP A 305 22.89 17.29 -18.43
CA ASP A 305 21.69 18.03 -18.84
C ASP A 305 21.24 19.05 -17.77
N GLY A 306 22.20 19.64 -17.05
CA GLY A 306 22.00 20.55 -15.91
C GLY A 306 21.32 21.89 -16.21
N MET A 307 20.70 22.07 -17.39
CA MET A 307 19.92 23.27 -17.72
C MET A 307 18.50 23.22 -17.14
N LEU A 308 17.94 22.04 -16.89
CA LEU A 308 16.62 21.94 -16.30
C LEU A 308 16.59 22.43 -14.84
N PRO A 309 15.48 23.03 -14.38
CA PRO A 309 15.36 23.44 -12.98
C PRO A 309 15.34 22.23 -12.04
N PRO A 310 15.75 22.40 -10.77
CA PRO A 310 15.71 21.33 -9.79
C PRO A 310 14.27 20.88 -9.49
N GLY A 311 14.14 19.60 -9.16
CA GLY A 311 12.89 19.03 -8.68
C GLY A 311 12.18 18.17 -9.72
N CYS A 312 10.85 18.13 -9.63
CA CYS A 312 9.99 17.22 -10.39
C CYS A 312 9.34 17.97 -11.56
N LEU A 313 9.59 17.50 -12.78
CA LEU A 313 9.16 18.18 -14.02
C LEU A 313 8.30 17.26 -14.88
N VAL A 314 7.32 17.83 -15.56
CA VAL A 314 6.49 17.16 -16.57
C VAL A 314 6.48 18.03 -17.81
N GLY A 315 6.71 17.44 -18.99
CA GLY A 315 6.72 18.21 -20.23
C GLY A 315 6.82 17.36 -21.49
N PRO A 316 6.77 18.00 -22.67
CA PRO A 316 6.83 17.35 -23.98
C PRO A 316 8.22 16.79 -24.31
N GLY A 317 9.20 16.95 -23.43
CA GLY A 317 10.60 16.60 -23.68
C GLY A 317 11.33 17.70 -24.44
N LEU A 318 12.66 17.65 -24.43
CA LEU A 318 13.55 18.58 -25.14
C LEU A 318 14.69 17.81 -25.79
N ARG A 319 14.94 18.05 -27.08
CA ARG A 319 16.07 17.51 -27.90
C ARG A 319 16.33 16.00 -27.73
N ASN A 320 16.98 15.60 -26.63
CA ASN A 320 17.37 14.22 -26.30
C ASN A 320 16.50 13.58 -25.21
N MET A 321 15.53 14.31 -24.66
CA MET A 321 14.63 13.87 -23.60
C MET A 321 13.26 13.57 -24.20
N ALA A 322 12.76 12.36 -23.98
CA ALA A 322 11.40 11.99 -24.34
C ALA A 322 10.36 12.80 -23.54
N ALA A 323 9.16 12.96 -24.10
CA ALA A 323 8.02 13.45 -23.34
C ALA A 323 7.79 12.58 -22.10
N GLY A 324 7.39 13.22 -21.00
CA GLY A 324 7.05 12.53 -19.76
C GLY A 324 7.58 13.23 -18.53
N MET A 325 7.84 12.44 -17.50
CA MET A 325 8.19 12.94 -16.19
C MET A 325 9.67 12.74 -15.86
N TRP A 326 10.25 13.76 -15.22
CA TRP A 326 11.66 13.85 -14.92
C TRP A 326 11.88 14.33 -13.48
N TYR A 327 12.98 13.87 -12.88
CA TYR A 327 13.45 14.36 -11.59
C TYR A 327 14.91 14.81 -11.72
N ASN A 328 15.15 16.09 -11.46
CA ASN A 328 16.48 16.70 -11.52
C ASN A 328 17.03 16.95 -10.12
N ALA A 329 17.98 16.11 -9.70
CA ALA A 329 18.75 16.31 -8.46
C ALA A 329 19.90 17.31 -8.63
N ALA A 330 20.48 17.40 -9.84
CA ALA A 330 21.70 18.15 -10.12
C ALA A 330 21.50 19.67 -10.07
N GLY A 331 20.30 20.16 -10.39
CA GLY A 331 19.95 21.57 -10.22
C GLY A 331 20.05 22.07 -8.77
N MET A 332 20.11 21.18 -7.77
CA MET A 332 20.37 21.56 -6.37
C MET A 332 21.86 21.85 -6.08
N GLN A 333 22.78 21.48 -6.98
CA GLN A 333 24.23 21.59 -6.79
C GLN A 333 24.90 22.64 -7.69
N THR A 334 24.30 23.01 -8.83
CA THR A 334 24.92 23.84 -9.87
C THR A 334 24.61 25.35 -9.78
N GLY A 335 24.12 25.83 -8.64
CA GLY A 335 23.88 27.28 -8.42
C GLY A 335 22.52 27.79 -8.90
N PHE A 336 21.64 26.93 -9.40
CA PHE A 336 20.21 27.26 -9.63
C PHE A 336 19.42 27.45 -8.32
N PHE A 337 19.96 26.94 -7.21
CA PHE A 337 19.33 27.01 -5.90
C PHE A 337 20.40 27.42 -4.88
N ASN A 338 20.24 28.62 -4.31
CA ASN A 338 20.93 28.97 -3.07
C ASN A 338 20.03 28.55 -1.91
N PRO A 339 20.44 27.61 -1.05
CA PRO A 339 19.71 27.31 0.18
C PRO A 339 19.45 28.61 0.96
N GLY A 340 18.17 28.98 1.11
CA GLY A 340 17.74 30.23 1.75
C GLY A 340 17.41 31.40 0.80
N SER A 341 17.50 31.23 -0.52
CA SER A 341 16.95 32.22 -1.46
C SER A 341 15.43 32.19 -1.44
N ASP A 342 14.80 33.36 -1.58
CA ASP A 342 13.33 33.51 -1.70
C ASP A 342 12.83 33.45 -3.15
N GLN A 343 13.73 33.30 -4.12
CA GLN A 343 13.39 33.34 -5.55
C GLN A 343 12.69 32.03 -5.96
N PRO A 344 11.49 32.11 -6.58
CA PRO A 344 10.79 30.93 -7.06
C PRO A 344 11.55 30.28 -8.21
N VAL A 345 11.62 28.95 -8.20
CA VAL A 345 12.18 28.18 -9.31
C VAL A 345 11.15 28.12 -10.42
N GLN A 346 11.53 28.64 -11.58
CA GLN A 346 10.69 28.68 -12.78
C GLN A 346 10.94 27.44 -13.63
N ALA A 347 9.89 26.90 -14.25
CA ALA A 347 10.01 25.88 -15.27
C ALA A 347 10.62 26.47 -16.55
N GLU A 348 11.41 25.67 -17.28
CA GLU A 348 11.78 26.01 -18.66
C GLU A 348 10.56 25.98 -19.58
N GLU A 349 10.63 26.69 -20.70
CA GLU A 349 9.53 26.81 -21.67
C GLU A 349 9.08 25.42 -22.15
N GLY A 350 7.79 25.12 -21.94
CA GLY A 350 7.18 23.83 -22.26
C GLY A 350 7.12 22.83 -21.10
N PHE A 351 7.82 23.06 -19.98
CA PHE A 351 7.69 22.23 -18.78
C PHE A 351 6.75 22.83 -17.75
N GLU A 352 6.17 21.95 -16.94
CA GLU A 352 5.50 22.28 -15.68
C GLU A 352 6.26 21.61 -14.54
N LEU A 353 6.34 22.29 -13.40
CA LEU A 353 6.85 21.72 -12.16
C LEU A 353 5.72 21.09 -11.37
N LEU A 354 6.01 19.96 -10.71
CA LEU A 354 5.14 19.43 -9.66
C LEU A 354 5.59 20.04 -8.33
N CYS A 355 4.75 20.91 -7.78
CA CYS A 355 4.99 21.58 -6.51
C CYS A 355 4.14 20.95 -5.41
N LYS A 356 4.65 20.99 -4.18
CA LYS A 356 3.82 20.74 -2.99
C LYS A 356 2.90 21.95 -2.78
N LYS A 357 1.59 21.74 -2.64
CA LYS A 357 0.66 22.77 -2.17
C LYS A 357 0.97 23.10 -0.70
N LYS A 358 0.64 24.32 -0.25
CA LYS A 358 0.95 24.85 1.11
C LYS A 358 0.88 23.75 2.16
N LEU A 359 2.03 23.25 2.60
CA LEU A 359 2.06 22.12 3.53
C LEU A 359 1.80 22.53 4.97
N PHE A 360 2.04 23.81 5.30
CA PHE A 360 2.01 24.28 6.68
C PHE A 360 1.30 25.62 6.81
N LYS A 361 0.61 25.81 7.93
CA LYS A 361 -0.01 27.06 8.37
C LYS A 361 0.19 27.24 9.87
N LEU A 362 0.18 28.49 10.32
CA LEU A 362 0.06 28.80 11.73
C LEU A 362 -1.41 28.73 12.14
N ALA A 363 -1.70 28.00 13.21
CA ALA A 363 -2.98 28.09 13.88
C ALA A 363 -3.20 29.50 14.44
N ALA A 364 -4.47 29.84 14.71
CA ALA A 364 -4.78 31.01 15.52
C ALA A 364 -4.09 30.89 16.89
N ALA A 365 -3.67 32.02 17.48
CA ALA A 365 -3.03 32.01 18.79
C ALA A 365 -3.92 31.33 19.84
N GLY A 366 -3.36 30.36 20.56
CA GLY A 366 -4.07 29.52 21.53
C GLY A 366 -4.92 28.39 20.93
N ALA A 367 -5.01 28.29 19.60
CA ALA A 367 -5.74 27.20 18.94
C ALA A 367 -4.81 26.02 18.62
N GLN A 368 -5.31 24.81 18.81
CA GLN A 368 -4.63 23.57 18.38
C GLN A 368 -4.86 23.32 16.89
N CYS A 369 -4.06 22.41 16.33
CA CYS A 369 -4.28 21.95 14.97
C CYS A 369 -5.56 21.11 14.88
N PRO A 370 -6.30 21.18 13.76
CA PRO A 370 -7.41 20.27 13.51
C PRO A 370 -6.89 18.82 13.46
N GLY A 371 -7.74 17.87 13.91
CA GLY A 371 -7.34 16.50 14.26
C GLY A 371 -6.34 15.84 13.30
N GLY A 372 -5.16 15.51 13.84
CA GLY A 372 -4.09 14.81 13.11
C GLY A 372 -3.16 15.70 12.28
N ALA A 373 -3.43 17.01 12.20
CA ALA A 373 -2.59 17.96 11.47
C ALA A 373 -1.36 18.43 12.26
N ASP A 374 -1.11 17.90 13.45
CA ASP A 374 0.05 18.27 14.26
C ASP A 374 1.37 17.88 13.57
N VAL A 375 2.36 18.77 13.66
CA VAL A 375 3.74 18.49 13.26
C VAL A 375 4.48 17.94 14.47
N THR A 376 4.58 16.61 14.53
CA THR A 376 5.19 15.86 15.65
C THR A 376 6.62 15.40 15.38
N ASP A 377 7.14 15.64 14.18
CA ASP A 377 8.50 15.28 13.76
C ASP A 377 9.39 16.52 13.65
N GLU A 378 10.65 16.42 14.10
CA GLU A 378 11.57 17.54 14.15
C GLU A 378 12.00 17.99 12.74
N ALA A 379 12.27 17.04 11.84
CA ALA A 379 12.67 17.35 10.46
C ALA A 379 11.51 18.04 9.71
N MET A 380 10.28 17.62 9.99
CA MET A 380 9.08 18.27 9.47
C MET A 380 8.87 19.66 10.07
N CYS A 381 9.17 19.86 11.37
CA CYS A 381 9.15 21.18 12.00
C CYS A 381 10.17 22.14 11.40
N ARG A 382 11.39 21.67 11.10
CA ARG A 382 12.42 22.43 10.36
C ARG A 382 11.94 22.80 8.96
N SER A 383 11.30 21.86 8.27
CA SER A 383 10.73 22.10 6.95
C SER A 383 9.62 23.15 7.00
N ALA A 384 8.78 23.11 8.03
CA ALA A 384 7.72 24.08 8.24
C ALA A 384 8.26 25.47 8.61
N ALA A 385 9.37 25.54 9.35
CA ALA A 385 10.10 26.78 9.63
C ALA A 385 10.50 27.49 8.33
N ASN A 386 11.16 26.75 7.44
CA ASN A 386 11.56 27.26 6.13
C ASN A 386 10.36 27.68 5.28
N TRP A 387 9.26 26.90 5.32
CA TRP A 387 8.05 27.20 4.58
C TRP A 387 7.34 28.48 5.05
N LEU A 388 7.24 28.66 6.36
CA LEU A 388 6.57 29.78 7.00
C LEU A 388 7.49 31.00 7.17
N LYS A 389 8.74 30.92 6.70
CA LYS A 389 9.78 31.94 6.87
C LYS A 389 10.02 32.28 8.35
N LEU A 390 10.03 31.26 9.19
CA LEU A 390 10.34 31.35 10.62
C LEU A 390 11.80 30.96 10.86
N GLN A 391 12.34 31.34 12.01
CA GLN A 391 13.67 30.92 12.45
C GLN A 391 13.72 29.39 12.64
N GLU A 392 14.94 28.82 12.59
CA GLU A 392 15.13 27.40 12.86
C GLU A 392 14.50 27.00 14.21
N PRO A 393 13.84 25.83 14.28
CA PRO A 393 13.21 25.39 15.51
C PRO A 393 14.28 25.13 16.56
N GLN A 394 14.12 25.77 17.71
CA GLN A 394 14.94 25.50 18.88
C GLN A 394 14.31 24.37 19.70
N GLY A 395 15.14 23.47 20.20
CA GLY A 395 14.69 22.49 21.19
C GLY A 395 14.13 23.20 22.43
N VAL A 396 13.12 22.59 23.06
CA VAL A 396 12.68 23.02 24.38
C VAL A 396 13.70 22.58 25.42
N ALA A 397 14.05 23.47 26.35
CA ALA A 397 14.97 23.16 27.44
C ALA A 397 14.44 22.00 28.30
N ALA A 398 15.32 21.13 28.79
CA ALA A 398 14.92 19.88 29.47
C ALA A 398 14.01 20.10 30.69
N ASP A 399 14.21 21.19 31.43
CA ASP A 399 13.38 21.62 32.55
C ASP A 399 11.98 22.11 32.15
N LYS A 400 11.79 22.46 30.87
CA LYS A 400 10.54 22.97 30.31
C LYS A 400 9.82 21.99 29.38
N MET A 401 10.42 20.83 29.08
CA MET A 401 9.84 19.83 28.16
C MET A 401 8.45 19.34 28.60
N TRP A 402 8.20 19.25 29.90
CA TRP A 402 6.94 18.75 30.48
C TRP A 402 5.81 19.79 30.51
N THR A 403 6.18 21.07 30.51
CA THR A 403 5.24 22.21 30.62
C THR A 403 4.98 22.88 29.28
N SER A 404 5.82 22.63 28.28
CA SER A 404 5.67 23.18 26.92
C SER A 404 4.82 22.26 26.04
N PRO A 405 4.03 22.79 25.09
CA PRO A 405 3.24 21.96 24.18
C PRO A 405 4.07 20.91 23.43
N LYS A 406 3.45 19.79 23.05
CA LYS A 406 4.08 18.78 22.20
C LYS A 406 4.06 19.25 20.73
N GLY A 407 5.10 18.91 19.98
CA GLY A 407 5.21 19.18 18.55
C GLY A 407 5.84 20.54 18.22
N CYS A 408 5.51 21.07 17.04
CA CYS A 408 6.08 22.29 16.48
C CYS A 408 5.17 23.51 16.75
N PHE A 409 5.68 24.53 17.42
CA PHE A 409 4.89 25.72 17.80
C PHE A 409 5.75 26.97 17.88
N VAL A 410 5.13 28.13 17.69
CA VAL A 410 5.75 29.45 17.81
C VAL A 410 5.37 30.05 19.15
N GLU A 411 6.37 30.34 19.97
CA GLU A 411 6.19 31.12 21.20
C GLU A 411 6.16 32.61 20.86
N PRO A 412 5.21 33.38 21.42
CA PRO A 412 5.17 34.82 21.21
C PRO A 412 6.42 35.47 21.81
N GLY A 413 7.06 36.36 21.05
CA GLY A 413 8.19 37.14 21.54
C GLY A 413 7.76 38.17 22.57
N ILE A 414 8.65 38.49 23.50
CA ILE A 414 8.42 39.54 24.50
C ILE A 414 8.58 40.91 23.81
N TRP A 415 7.69 41.87 24.09
CA TRP A 415 7.77 43.25 23.59
C TRP A 415 7.73 43.41 22.06
N GLY A 416 6.97 42.57 21.37
CA GLY A 416 6.84 42.65 19.90
C GLY A 416 8.03 42.08 19.13
N ALA A 417 8.94 41.37 19.80
CA ALA A 417 9.95 40.55 19.14
C ALA A 417 9.29 39.45 18.29
N PRO A 418 9.90 39.04 17.16
CA PRO A 418 9.40 37.92 16.37
C PRO A 418 9.35 36.65 17.23
N GLY A 419 8.25 35.91 17.11
CA GLY A 419 8.06 34.66 17.85
C GLY A 419 9.14 33.64 17.52
N THR A 420 9.53 32.83 18.51
CA THR A 420 10.58 31.81 18.34
C THR A 420 9.91 30.47 18.05
N LEU A 421 10.31 29.82 16.96
CA LEU A 421 9.84 28.47 16.67
C LEU A 421 10.51 27.46 17.61
N LYS A 422 9.71 26.60 18.22
CA LYS A 422 10.13 25.55 19.15
C LYS A 422 9.66 24.19 18.67
N PHE A 423 10.44 23.17 18.99
CA PHE A 423 10.04 21.77 18.83
C PHE A 423 10.17 21.00 20.15
N ASN A 424 9.10 20.31 20.54
CA ASN A 424 9.07 19.44 21.70
C ASN A 424 8.71 18.01 21.32
N GLY A 425 9.71 17.12 21.33
CA GLY A 425 9.55 15.70 21.02
C GLY A 425 9.18 14.81 22.22
N ALA A 426 8.91 15.37 23.40
CA ALA A 426 8.65 14.58 24.60
C ALA A 426 7.43 13.65 24.42
N PRO A 427 7.51 12.37 24.84
CA PRO A 427 6.45 11.39 24.64
C PRO A 427 5.17 11.76 25.42
N MET A 428 5.33 12.34 26.60
CA MET A 428 4.27 12.89 27.43
C MET A 428 4.57 14.38 27.71
N SER A 429 3.63 15.25 27.36
CA SER A 429 3.64 16.66 27.74
C SER A 429 2.25 17.03 28.24
N PHE A 430 2.20 17.82 29.32
CA PHE A 430 0.96 18.31 29.92
C PHE A 430 0.71 19.78 29.58
N GLY A 431 1.57 20.38 28.75
CA GLY A 431 1.40 21.75 28.28
C GLY A 431 0.20 21.87 27.35
N GLY A 432 -0.93 22.38 27.87
CA GLY A 432 -2.02 22.88 27.04
C GLY A 432 -1.57 24.07 26.19
N ALA A 433 -2.39 24.48 25.22
CA ALA A 433 -2.11 25.66 24.40
C ALA A 433 -2.03 26.90 25.30
N ALA A 434 -0.82 27.32 25.68
CA ALA A 434 -0.62 28.54 26.45
C ALA A 434 -1.10 29.74 25.63
N GLN A 435 -1.67 30.74 26.30
CA GLN A 435 -2.18 31.94 25.62
C GLN A 435 -1.07 32.59 24.79
N GLY A 436 -1.34 32.79 23.49
CA GLY A 436 -0.40 33.40 22.56
C GLY A 436 0.48 32.43 21.77
N VAL A 437 0.52 31.13 22.11
CA VAL A 437 1.26 30.13 21.32
C VAL A 437 0.50 29.81 20.03
N GLN A 438 1.20 29.76 18.90
CA GLN A 438 0.64 29.34 17.61
C GLN A 438 1.23 28.00 17.20
N PHE A 439 0.40 26.98 17.04
CA PHE A 439 0.88 25.71 16.52
C PHE A 439 1.15 25.80 15.02
N VAL A 440 2.20 25.11 14.59
CA VAL A 440 2.46 24.87 13.18
C VAL A 440 1.71 23.62 12.78
N CYS A 441 0.68 23.80 11.95
CA CYS A 441 -0.20 22.74 11.50
C CYS A 441 0.09 22.38 10.06
N LYS A 442 -0.08 21.10 9.72
CA LYS A 442 -0.26 20.69 8.34
C LYS A 442 -1.53 21.37 7.79
N ALA A 443 -1.44 21.96 6.61
CA ALA A 443 -2.49 22.86 6.12
C ALA A 443 -3.76 22.11 5.71
#